data_AF-A0A7G9Y6L1-F1
#
_entry.id   AF-A0A7G9Y6L1-F1
#
_cell.length_a   1.000
_cell.length_b   1.000
_cell.length_c   1.000
_cell.angle_alpha   90.00
_cell.angle_beta   90.00
_cell.angle_gamma   90.00
#
_symmetry.space_group_name_H-M   'P 1'
#
loop_
_entity.id
_entity.type
_entity.pdbx_description
1 polymer ?
#
loop_
_entity_poly.entity_id
_entity_poly.type
_entity_poly.pdbx_seq_one_letter_code
_entity_poly.pdbx_strand_id
1 'polypeptide(L)'
;MELRYTEHLKLRMKLRDIPYAMPKEVYEEAEERYYDTSTSYYIAIKKLNYAGKIRTMAVTYNKHGNKIEIITIHPNLRKVKRKNA
;
A
#
# COMPACT_ATOMS: atom_id res chain seq x y z
N MET A 1 5.10 12.62 -12.48
CA MET A 1 5.11 11.69 -11.33
C MET A 1 5.91 10.48 -11.72
N GLU A 2 6.94 10.16 -10.95
CA GLU A 2 7.77 8.97 -11.15
C GLU A 2 7.47 7.98 -10.02
N LEU A 3 6.94 6.79 -10.36
CA LEU A 3 6.55 5.77 -9.38
C LEU A 3 7.50 4.58 -9.48
N ARG A 4 8.16 4.26 -8.36
CA ARG A 4 9.18 3.21 -8.27
C ARG A 4 8.77 2.14 -7.26
N TYR A 5 9.14 0.90 -7.58
CA TYR A 5 8.95 -0.26 -6.71
C TYR A 5 10.29 -0.63 -6.08
N THR A 6 10.33 -0.69 -4.76
CA THR A 6 11.52 -1.17 -4.03
C THR A 6 11.70 -2.67 -4.22
N GLU A 7 12.93 -3.16 -3.98
CA GLU A 7 13.20 -4.61 -3.96
C GLU A 7 12.37 -5.34 -2.88
N HIS A 8 12.12 -4.67 -1.74
CA HIS A 8 11.27 -5.23 -0.69
C HIS A 8 9.83 -5.47 -1.18
N LEU A 9 9.27 -4.51 -1.92
CA LEU A 9 7.96 -4.66 -2.54
C LEU A 9 7.95 -5.80 -3.55
N LYS A 10 8.91 -5.84 -4.48
CA LYS A 10 8.99 -6.87 -5.52
C LYS A 10 9.05 -8.28 -4.92
N LEU A 11 9.85 -8.45 -3.86
CA LEU A 11 9.91 -9.70 -3.11
C LEU A 11 8.55 -10.05 -2.48
N ARG A 12 7.91 -9.10 -1.80
CA ARG A 12 6.58 -9.30 -1.19
C ARG A 12 5.53 -9.69 -2.22
N MET A 13 5.58 -9.09 -3.41
CA MET A 13 4.65 -9.39 -4.48
C MET A 13 4.83 -10.82 -5.01
N LYS A 14 6.08 -11.22 -5.26
CA LYS A 14 6.39 -12.58 -5.70
C LYS A 14 5.96 -13.63 -4.66
N LEU A 15 6.25 -13.39 -3.37
CA LEU A 15 5.91 -14.33 -2.29
C LEU A 15 4.41 -14.46 -2.03
N ARG A 16 3.61 -13.46 -2.41
CA ARG A 16 2.17 -13.42 -2.16
C ARG A 16 1.34 -13.50 -3.43
N ASP A 17 1.96 -13.76 -4.58
CA ASP A 17 1.29 -13.76 -5.87
C ASP A 17 0.44 -12.49 -6.10
N ILE A 18 1.04 -11.33 -5.81
CA ILE A 18 0.37 -10.03 -5.99
C ILE A 18 0.71 -9.52 -7.40
N PRO A 19 -0.31 -9.24 -8.24
CA PRO A 19 -0.11 -8.72 -9.58
C PRO A 19 0.73 -7.44 -9.60
N TYR A 20 1.56 -7.29 -10.64
CA TYR A 20 2.46 -6.14 -10.76
C TYR A 20 1.77 -4.79 -10.76
N ALA A 21 0.57 -4.71 -11.33
CA ALA A 21 -0.23 -3.50 -11.39
C ALA A 21 -0.88 -3.12 -10.04
N MET A 22 -1.10 -4.09 -9.14
CA MET A 22 -1.92 -3.90 -7.95
C MET A 22 -1.37 -2.85 -6.95
N PRO A 23 -0.06 -2.77 -6.65
CA PRO A 23 0.45 -1.70 -5.79
C PRO A 23 0.21 -0.30 -6.36
N LYS A 24 0.38 -0.14 -7.67
CA LYS A 24 0.08 1.13 -8.37
C LYS A 24 -1.41 1.45 -8.29
N GLU A 25 -2.28 0.47 -8.55
CA GLU A 25 -3.74 0.64 -8.45
C GLU A 25 -4.17 1.08 -7.03
N VAL A 26 -3.66 0.40 -5.99
CA VAL A 26 -3.92 0.79 -4.58
C VAL A 26 -3.40 2.19 -4.29
N TYR A 27 -2.23 2.56 -4.84
CA TYR A 27 -1.69 3.90 -4.67
C TYR A 27 -2.51 4.95 -5.41
N GLU A 28 -2.93 4.74 -6.66
CA GLU A 28 -3.61 5.76 -7.48
C GLU A 28 -5.07 5.93 -7.07
N GLU A 29 -5.75 4.82 -6.79
CA GLU A 29 -7.19 4.77 -6.55
C GLU A 29 -7.53 4.50 -5.08
N ALA A 30 -6.68 4.98 -4.17
CA ALA A 30 -6.86 4.83 -2.74
C ALA A 30 -8.17 5.48 -2.27
N GLU A 31 -8.97 4.73 -1.51
CA GLU A 31 -10.15 5.25 -0.80
C GLU A 31 -9.74 6.12 0.39
N GLU A 32 -8.64 5.76 1.04
CA GLU A 32 -8.14 6.43 2.23
C GLU A 32 -6.62 6.59 2.16
N ARG A 33 -6.11 7.70 2.70
CA ARG A 33 -4.68 7.97 2.85
C ARG A 33 -4.35 8.43 4.25
N TYR A 34 -3.23 7.96 4.76
CA TYR A 34 -2.72 8.29 6.09
C TYR A 34 -1.25 8.66 6.01
N TYR A 35 -0.81 9.52 6.93
CA TYR A 35 0.59 9.70 7.25
C TYR A 35 0.83 9.10 8.63
N ASP A 36 1.68 8.08 8.70
CA ASP A 36 2.08 7.47 9.96
C ASP A 36 3.26 8.26 10.54
N THR A 37 3.00 9.05 11.58
CA THR A 37 4.00 9.88 12.24
C THR A 37 5.06 9.06 12.99
N SER A 38 4.79 7.80 13.31
CA SER A 38 5.75 6.94 14.01
C SER A 38 6.82 6.38 13.07
N THR A 39 6.44 6.08 11.82
CA THR A 39 7.35 5.52 10.81
C THR A 39 7.74 6.54 9.73
N SER A 40 7.14 7.74 9.74
CA SER A 40 7.28 8.79 8.72
C SER A 40 6.92 8.34 7.30
N TYR A 41 6.04 7.35 7.17
CA TYR A 41 5.58 6.82 5.88
C TYR A 41 4.13 7.20 5.59
N TYR A 42 3.82 7.29 4.30
CA TYR A 42 2.44 7.37 3.85
C TYR A 42 1.84 5.98 3.65
N ILE A 43 0.54 5.85 3.91
CA ILE A 43 -0.21 4.63 3.72
C ILE A 43 -1.42 4.94 2.85
N ALA A 44 -1.62 4.19 1.77
CA ALA A 44 -2.79 4.22 0.91
C ALA A 44 -3.59 2.93 1.11
N ILE A 45 -4.91 3.04 1.24
CA ILE A 45 -5.80 1.89 1.46
C ILE A 45 -6.87 1.84 0.36
N LYS A 46 -7.12 0.64 -0.19
CA LYS A 46 -8.15 0.37 -1.19
C LYS A 46 -8.75 -1.01 -0.96
N LYS A 47 -10.06 -1.19 -1.17
CA LYS A 47 -10.66 -2.52 -1.27
C LYS A 47 -10.70 -2.97 -2.72
N LEU A 48 -10.22 -4.17 -2.99
CA LEU A 48 -10.21 -4.75 -4.34
C LEU A 48 -10.22 -6.27 -4.28
N ASN A 49 -10.46 -6.92 -5.42
CA ASN A 49 -10.44 -8.38 -5.51
C ASN A 49 -8.99 -8.90 -5.53
N TYR A 50 -8.61 -9.64 -4.49
CA TYR A 50 -7.31 -10.30 -4.40
C TYR A 50 -7.49 -11.74 -3.89
N ALA A 51 -7.00 -12.70 -4.68
CA ALA A 51 -7.20 -14.13 -4.46
C ALA A 51 -8.69 -14.53 -4.36
N GLY A 52 -9.51 -14.03 -5.29
CA GLY A 52 -10.93 -14.39 -5.43
C GLY A 52 -11.86 -13.82 -4.35
N LYS A 53 -11.38 -12.88 -3.52
CA LYS A 53 -12.14 -12.25 -2.44
C LYS A 53 -11.87 -10.76 -2.39
N ILE A 54 -12.88 -9.98 -2.03
CA ILE A 54 -12.68 -8.56 -1.71
C ILE A 54 -11.85 -8.45 -0.44
N ARG A 55 -10.71 -7.76 -0.54
CA ARG A 55 -9.79 -7.55 0.57
C ARG A 55 -9.39 -6.09 0.64
N THR A 56 -9.23 -5.61 1.86
CA THR A 56 -8.57 -4.34 2.13
C THR A 56 -7.07 -4.51 1.87
N MET A 57 -6.58 -3.83 0.85
CA MET A 57 -5.17 -3.75 0.50
C MET A 57 -4.60 -2.44 1.00
N ALA A 58 -3.38 -2.48 1.53
CA ALA A 58 -2.64 -1.27 1.86
C ALA A 58 -1.26 -1.25 1.26
N VAL A 59 -0.89 -0.06 0.79
CA VAL A 59 0.41 0.27 0.26
C VAL A 59 1.07 1.28 1.19
N THR A 60 2.27 0.97 1.66
CA THR A 60 3.14 1.93 2.32
C THR A 60 4.09 2.52 1.29
N TYR A 61 4.20 3.84 1.26
CA TYR A 61 5.02 4.56 0.29
C TYR A 61 5.70 5.79 0.90
N ASN A 62 6.79 6.17 0.25
CA ASN A 62 7.49 7.42 0.46
C ASN A 62 7.15 8.41 -0.66
N LYS A 63 7.15 9.70 -0.31
CA LYS A 63 6.98 10.80 -1.27
C LYS A 63 8.11 11.81 -1.11
N HIS A 64 8.91 11.98 -2.15
CA HIS A 64 9.95 13.00 -2.22
C HIS A 64 9.79 13.81 -3.51
N GLY A 65 9.21 15.01 -3.39
CA GLY A 65 8.85 15.84 -4.54
C GLY A 65 7.90 15.11 -5.48
N ASN A 66 8.34 14.88 -6.72
CA ASN A 66 7.57 14.17 -7.76
C ASN A 66 7.84 12.65 -7.83
N LYS A 67 8.65 12.13 -6.89
CA LYS A 67 9.01 10.71 -6.80
C LYS A 67 8.18 10.03 -5.72
N ILE A 68 7.55 8.92 -6.10
CA ILE A 68 6.80 8.03 -5.23
C ILE A 68 7.53 6.71 -5.20
N GLU A 69 7.88 6.25 -4.00
CA GLU A 69 8.51 4.96 -3.82
C GLU A 69 7.59 4.06 -3.02
N ILE A 70 7.06 3.01 -3.65
CA ILE A 70 6.24 2.02 -2.98
C ILE A 70 7.15 1.02 -2.28
N ILE A 71 7.03 0.98 -0.96
CA ILE A 71 7.90 0.22 -0.06
C ILE A 71 7.34 -1.19 0.14
N THR A 72 6.04 -1.31 0.38
CA THR A 72 5.41 -2.61 0.64
C THR A 72 3.91 -2.58 0.36
N ILE A 73 3.34 -3.77 0.16
CA ILE A 73 1.90 -4.01 0.04
C ILE A 73 1.45 -5.13 0.97
N HIS A 74 0.33 -4.92 1.66
CA HIS A 74 -0.26 -5.88 2.60
C HIS A 74 -1.74 -6.13 2.34
N PRO A 75 -2.16 -7.40 2.15
CA PRO A 75 -3.56 -7.76 2.19
C PRO A 75 -4.06 -7.85 3.64
N ASN A 76 -5.35 -7.57 3.84
CA ASN A 76 -6.07 -7.76 5.09
C ASN A 76 -5.56 -6.92 6.26
N LEU A 77 -5.40 -5.60 6.07
CA LEU A 77 -5.38 -4.72 7.23
C LEU A 77 -6.68 -4.95 8.02
N ARG A 78 -6.56 -5.51 9.23
CA ARG A 78 -7.60 -5.32 10.25
C ARG A 78 -7.75 -3.81 10.38
N LYS A 79 -8.99 -3.29 10.32
CA LYS A 79 -9.25 -1.90 10.69
C LYS A 79 -8.59 -1.67 12.04
N VAL A 80 -7.49 -0.91 12.07
CA VAL A 80 -6.88 -0.51 13.33
C VAL A 80 -7.91 0.43 13.95
N LYS A 81 -8.70 -0.07 14.90
CA LYS A 81 -9.56 0.79 15.70
C LYS A 81 -8.62 1.73 16.44
N ARG A 82 -8.59 3.01 16.03
CA ARG A 82 -7.97 4.05 16.86
C ARG A 82 -8.64 3.97 18.23
N LYS A 83 -7.88 3.62 19.27
CA LYS A 83 -8.28 3.97 20.64
C LYS A 83 -8.18 5.49 20.69
N ASN A 84 -9.33 6.15 20.75
CA ASN A 84 -9.38 7.54 21.17
C ASN A 84 -8.79 7.56 22.60
N ALA A 85 -7.69 8.30 22.78
CA ALA A 85 -7.20 8.68 24.09
C ALA A 85 -8.02 9.86 24.60
#